data_AF-A0AB39X894-F1
#
_entry.id   AF-A0AB39X894-F1
#
_cell.length_a   1.000
_cell.length_b   1.000
_cell.length_c   1.000
_cell.angle_alpha   90.00
_cell.angle_beta   90.00
_cell.angle_gamma   90.00
#
_symmetry.space_group_name_H-M   'P 1'
#
loop_
_entity.id
_entity.type
_entity.pdbx_description
1 polymer ?
#
loop_
_entity_poly.entity_id
_entity_poly.type
_entity_poly.pdbx_seq_one_letter_code
_entity_poly.pdbx_strand_id
1 'polypeptide(L)'
;MIFRAVVCLWLSLLALSSVLIAPASLAAPQDATSEERPQLQVIIEGLEDQLLTNAKAHLAIYALHQQTVPSVFRVRYLMRQGEQELKTALMPYGYYQTQVSYELLQEDQQWTVRYQVNAGPISTYQTVTVTLLGEADQDTAFTRLIDDLAPTIGDPVIHRDYEAFKSRLRNLAAERGYYDAFFSRSEVAIDSANFGADLTIEFNAGPRYLFGDTLFCCATIGSELLDRFVQYRQGSGFNTRDLLDLQVGLAASDYFNTVEISPLWSEASDKQVPIEVTLTPNKRDRYQIGPGYGTDTGARLTLGFDRRWLNDRGHKLSSVVRLSEVQNTGYISYIIPGRNPARDSYSFNAEVSDRSFEQQRSTLTKASVRDIRHYDRWHRTYELSYQREDFAFGDEPRQRSNFFIPSIEWSLIESTTLEGSRNIIDDGYRISVLLRGAHESLVADTNVISLKVSGKWVHRLNDKWRILARAEVGALEADNFDLLPPTLRFFSGGDHSVRGYGFQQLGPLNEEGVVVGGRFMTANSLELDYAFQPNWRVAIFTDLGNSMRDWQESLKQTVGIGVRWVSPIGPVRLDIANAIDEPDTPWRIHFTLGPDL
;
A
#
# COMPACT_ATOMS: atom_id res chain seq x y z
N MET A 1 -8.73 -39.39 18.95
CA MET A 1 -7.69 -40.43 19.07
C MET A 1 -6.34 -39.77 18.79
N ILE A 2 -5.57 -39.50 19.86
CA ILE A 2 -4.09 -39.58 20.02
C ILE A 2 -3.22 -38.86 18.95
N PHE A 3 -2.68 -37.64 19.14
CA PHE A 3 -1.61 -37.11 20.04
C PHE A 3 -0.20 -37.74 19.90
N ARG A 4 0.77 -36.93 19.42
CA ARG A 4 2.24 -36.93 19.71
C ARG A 4 2.85 -35.71 18.97
N ALA A 5 3.23 -34.58 19.56
CA ALA A 5 4.13 -34.24 20.69
C ALA A 5 5.63 -34.32 20.34
N VAL A 6 6.26 -33.15 20.18
CA VAL A 6 7.72 -32.93 20.21
C VAL A 6 7.98 -31.63 20.98
N VAL A 7 8.39 -31.72 22.25
CA VAL A 7 9.17 -30.71 23.01
C VAL A 7 9.85 -31.45 24.17
N CYS A 8 11.18 -31.27 24.33
CA CYS A 8 11.81 -30.91 25.61
C CYS A 8 13.35 -30.84 25.49
N LEU A 9 13.85 -29.60 25.45
CA LEU A 9 15.17 -29.20 25.95
C LEU A 9 15.09 -29.05 27.49
N TRP A 10 16.14 -29.49 28.18
CA TRP A 10 16.48 -29.26 29.59
C TRP A 10 18.02 -29.02 29.59
N LEU A 11 18.69 -28.17 30.37
CA LEU A 11 18.34 -27.26 31.48
C LEU A 11 19.59 -26.40 31.82
N SER A 12 19.37 -25.19 32.37
CA SER A 12 20.14 -24.44 33.41
C SER A 12 21.67 -24.28 33.36
N LEU A 13 22.23 -23.06 33.30
CA LEU A 13 22.35 -21.96 34.29
C LEU A 13 23.59 -22.05 35.24
N LEU A 14 24.42 -21.00 35.10
CA LEU A 14 25.16 -20.21 36.12
C LEU A 14 26.40 -20.76 36.87
N ALA A 15 27.51 -20.08 36.58
CA ALA A 15 28.32 -19.22 37.47
C ALA A 15 29.45 -19.79 38.36
N LEU A 16 30.64 -19.33 37.98
CA LEU A 16 31.75 -18.73 38.75
C LEU A 16 32.62 -19.53 39.74
N SER A 17 33.92 -19.22 39.58
CA SER A 17 35.00 -19.07 40.58
C SER A 17 35.85 -20.29 40.98
N SER A 18 37.00 -20.39 40.28
CA SER A 18 38.39 -20.35 40.79
C SER A 18 38.89 -21.39 41.81
N VAL A 19 39.94 -22.13 41.43
CA VAL A 19 41.36 -22.00 41.88
C VAL A 19 42.13 -23.31 41.65
N LEU A 20 43.33 -23.14 41.05
CA LEU A 20 44.54 -23.98 40.95
C LEU A 20 44.55 -25.45 41.41
N ILE A 21 45.19 -26.30 40.59
CA ILE A 21 46.45 -27.04 40.89
C ILE A 21 46.89 -27.79 39.60
N ALA A 22 48.14 -27.57 39.17
CA ALA A 22 48.85 -28.44 38.23
C ALA A 22 49.67 -29.47 39.05
N PRO A 23 50.01 -30.68 38.54
CA PRO A 23 51.19 -30.78 37.68
C PRO A 23 51.23 -31.95 36.65
N ALA A 24 52.28 -31.89 35.82
CA ALA A 24 53.07 -32.99 35.24
C ALA A 24 52.58 -33.76 34.00
N SER A 25 53.03 -33.26 32.83
CA SER A 25 54.03 -33.90 31.94
C SER A 25 53.80 -35.35 31.46
N LEU A 26 53.55 -35.47 30.16
CA LEU A 26 54.23 -36.46 29.30
C LEU A 26 54.44 -35.84 27.91
N ALA A 27 55.71 -35.62 27.56
CA ALA A 27 56.16 -35.02 26.31
C ALA A 27 56.42 -36.08 25.23
N ALA A 28 56.03 -35.77 24.00
CA ALA A 28 56.67 -36.16 22.75
C ALA A 28 56.09 -35.30 21.60
N PRO A 29 56.83 -35.10 20.49
CA PRO A 29 57.98 -34.21 20.31
C PRO A 29 57.60 -32.90 19.58
N GLN A 30 58.55 -31.96 19.58
CA GLN A 30 58.51 -30.66 18.93
C GLN A 30 58.29 -30.70 17.41
N ASP A 31 57.87 -29.52 16.91
CA ASP A 31 57.90 -29.03 15.53
C ASP A 31 56.68 -29.33 14.63
N ALA A 32 55.63 -28.55 14.88
CA ALA A 32 54.95 -27.85 13.80
C ALA A 32 54.64 -26.43 14.28
N THR A 33 55.56 -25.50 14.01
CA THR A 33 55.22 -24.08 13.94
C THR A 33 53.99 -23.97 13.05
N SER A 34 52.86 -23.54 13.61
CA SER A 34 51.77 -23.01 12.81
C SER A 34 52.34 -21.74 12.17
N GLU A 35 52.90 -21.88 10.97
CA GLU A 35 53.17 -20.72 10.13
C GLU A 35 51.83 -20.03 9.90
N GLU A 36 51.59 -18.95 10.65
CA GLU A 36 50.53 -17.99 10.35
C GLU A 36 50.75 -17.54 8.90
N ARG A 37 49.94 -18.11 7.99
CA ARG A 37 50.05 -17.79 6.57
C ARG A 37 49.73 -16.31 6.42
N PRO A 38 50.60 -15.54 5.75
CA PRO A 38 50.46 -14.11 5.75
C PRO A 38 49.16 -13.71 5.06
N GLN A 39 48.47 -12.69 5.59
CA GLN A 39 47.20 -12.23 5.04
C GLN A 39 47.41 -11.23 3.91
N LEU A 40 46.47 -11.16 2.97
CA LEU A 40 46.48 -10.18 1.88
C LEU A 40 45.56 -9.01 2.20
N GLN A 41 46.11 -7.79 2.24
CA GLN A 41 45.35 -6.56 2.24
C GLN A 41 45.41 -5.93 0.84
N VAL A 42 44.25 -5.47 0.37
CA VAL A 42 44.14 -4.73 -0.91
C VAL A 42 43.63 -3.33 -0.61
N ILE A 43 44.40 -2.32 -1.00
CA ILE A 43 44.10 -0.90 -0.80
C ILE A 43 43.97 -0.24 -2.18
N ILE A 44 42.91 0.54 -2.37
CA ILE A 44 42.68 1.33 -3.59
C ILE A 44 42.58 2.80 -3.15
N GLU A 45 43.50 3.63 -3.63
CA GLU A 45 43.59 5.07 -3.34
C GLU A 45 43.24 5.88 -4.59
N GLY A 46 42.61 7.05 -4.40
CA GLY A 46 42.26 7.98 -5.50
C GLY A 46 40.87 7.79 -6.12
N LEU A 47 40.04 6.90 -5.55
CA LEU A 47 38.62 6.73 -5.89
C LEU A 47 37.73 6.87 -4.66
N GLU A 48 36.57 7.48 -4.84
CA GLU A 48 35.56 7.69 -3.79
C GLU A 48 34.19 7.16 -4.22
N ASP A 49 33.28 7.01 -3.26
CA ASP A 49 31.86 6.68 -3.47
C ASP A 49 31.58 5.52 -4.45
N GLN A 50 30.77 5.78 -5.49
CA GLN A 50 30.34 4.77 -6.45
C GLN A 50 31.50 4.21 -7.28
N LEU A 51 32.52 5.02 -7.57
CA LEU A 51 33.70 4.57 -8.31
C LEU A 51 34.51 3.58 -7.49
N LEU A 52 34.69 3.84 -6.19
CA LEU A 52 35.39 2.93 -5.28
C LEU A 52 34.62 1.62 -5.11
N THR A 53 33.29 1.69 -4.94
CA THR A 53 32.45 0.50 -4.83
C THR A 53 32.52 -0.35 -6.10
N ASN A 54 32.42 0.26 -7.29
CA ASN A 54 32.49 -0.48 -8.54
C ASN A 54 33.89 -1.08 -8.77
N ALA A 55 34.95 -0.32 -8.47
CA ALA A 55 36.33 -0.79 -8.55
C ALA A 55 36.56 -2.02 -7.66
N LYS A 56 36.09 -2.00 -6.41
CA LYS A 56 36.18 -3.15 -5.49
C LYS A 56 35.45 -4.39 -6.02
N ALA A 57 34.28 -4.20 -6.62
CA ALA A 57 33.48 -5.29 -7.16
C ALA A 57 34.12 -5.94 -8.40
N HIS A 58 34.80 -5.15 -9.24
CA HIS A 58 35.43 -5.62 -10.47
C HIS A 58 36.86 -6.16 -10.27
N LEU A 59 37.51 -5.82 -9.17
CA LEU A 59 38.90 -6.18 -8.89
C LEU A 59 38.99 -7.61 -8.33
N ALA A 60 39.46 -8.57 -9.13
CA ALA A 60 39.49 -9.99 -8.75
C ALA A 60 40.36 -10.27 -7.53
N ILE A 61 41.45 -9.51 -7.35
CA ILE A 61 42.31 -9.63 -6.16
C ILE A 61 41.62 -9.17 -4.88
N TYR A 62 40.58 -8.32 -4.98
CA TYR A 62 39.83 -7.84 -3.81
C TYR A 62 39.02 -8.96 -3.13
N ALA A 63 38.67 -10.04 -3.84
CA ALA A 63 38.07 -11.23 -3.24
C ALA A 63 39.01 -11.93 -2.24
N LEU A 64 40.32 -11.66 -2.31
CA LEU A 64 41.34 -12.16 -1.38
C LEU A 64 41.66 -11.14 -0.27
N HIS A 65 40.97 -9.99 -0.22
CA HIS A 65 41.14 -9.01 0.84
C HIS A 65 40.83 -9.63 2.21
N GLN A 66 41.74 -9.48 3.17
CA GLN A 66 41.70 -10.10 4.51
C GLN A 66 41.68 -11.65 4.50
N GLN A 67 42.06 -12.28 3.38
CA GLN A 67 42.22 -13.73 3.29
C GLN A 67 43.70 -14.13 3.39
N THR A 68 43.97 -15.39 3.71
CA THR A 68 45.34 -15.94 3.69
C THR A 68 45.90 -15.95 2.26
N VAL A 69 47.17 -15.59 2.09
CA VAL A 69 47.81 -15.55 0.78
C VAL A 69 47.89 -16.95 0.17
N PRO A 70 47.26 -17.19 -1.00
CA PRO A 70 47.23 -18.52 -1.61
C PRO A 70 48.59 -18.91 -2.19
N SER A 71 49.21 -18.01 -2.94
CA SER A 71 50.62 -18.08 -3.36
C SER A 71 51.09 -16.71 -3.84
N VAL A 72 52.38 -16.38 -3.64
CA VAL A 72 52.96 -15.10 -4.09
C VAL A 72 52.85 -14.94 -5.61
N PHE A 73 52.98 -16.04 -6.37
CA PHE A 73 52.79 -16.03 -7.83
C PHE A 73 51.36 -15.66 -8.22
N ARG A 74 50.35 -16.20 -7.53
CA ARG A 74 48.94 -15.87 -7.78
C ARG A 74 48.62 -14.43 -7.43
N VAL A 75 49.14 -13.93 -6.30
CA VAL A 75 49.02 -12.52 -5.90
C VAL A 75 49.63 -11.60 -6.95
N ARG A 76 50.87 -11.85 -7.41
CA ARG A 76 51.50 -11.04 -8.46
C ARG A 76 50.80 -11.12 -9.82
N TYR A 77 50.19 -12.26 -10.15
CA TYR A 77 49.38 -12.40 -11.36
C TYR A 77 48.12 -11.53 -11.29
N LEU A 78 47.32 -11.71 -10.22
CA LEU A 78 46.09 -10.95 -10.01
C LEU A 78 46.37 -9.45 -9.81
N MET A 79 47.49 -9.12 -9.18
CA MET A 79 47.91 -7.74 -8.98
C MET A 79 48.10 -7.01 -10.32
N ARG A 80 48.85 -7.62 -11.25
CA ARG A 80 49.07 -7.08 -12.59
C ARG A 80 47.78 -7.02 -13.41
N GLN A 81 46.92 -8.02 -13.27
CA GLN A 81 45.61 -8.04 -13.90
C GLN A 81 44.71 -6.90 -13.40
N GLY A 82 44.83 -6.54 -12.11
CA GLY A 82 44.04 -5.50 -11.48
C GLY A 82 44.17 -4.11 -12.12
N GLU A 83 45.30 -3.79 -12.77
CA GLU A 83 45.41 -2.55 -13.56
C GLU A 83 44.34 -2.47 -14.65
N GLN A 84 44.18 -3.54 -15.45
CA GLN A 84 43.21 -3.57 -16.54
C GLN A 84 41.77 -3.67 -16.01
N GLU A 85 41.57 -4.40 -14.91
CA GLU A 85 40.27 -4.49 -14.24
C GLU A 85 39.79 -3.14 -13.73
N LEU A 86 40.67 -2.37 -13.09
CA LEU A 86 40.37 -1.02 -12.58
C LEU A 86 40.09 -0.03 -13.71
N LYS A 87 40.88 -0.05 -14.79
CA LYS A 87 40.59 0.76 -15.99
C LYS A 87 39.20 0.43 -16.56
N THR A 88 38.90 -0.85 -16.69
CA THR A 88 37.59 -1.32 -17.21
C THR A 88 36.44 -0.94 -16.26
N ALA A 89 36.67 -0.99 -14.95
CA ALA A 89 35.66 -0.65 -13.94
C ALA A 89 35.25 0.83 -13.96
N LEU A 90 36.10 1.73 -14.46
CA LEU A 90 35.79 3.16 -14.51
C LEU A 90 35.21 3.61 -15.86
N MET A 91 35.34 2.80 -16.93
CA MET A 91 34.76 3.10 -18.25
C MET A 91 33.24 3.34 -18.22
N PRO A 92 32.41 2.58 -17.48
CA PRO A 92 30.97 2.82 -17.40
C PRO A 92 30.58 4.20 -16.85
N TYR A 93 31.51 4.85 -16.15
CA TYR A 93 31.36 6.19 -15.56
C TYR A 93 32.06 7.28 -16.39
N GLY A 94 32.53 6.95 -17.60
CA GLY A 94 33.09 7.91 -18.55
C GLY A 94 34.60 8.13 -18.44
N TYR A 95 35.30 7.36 -17.61
CA TYR A 95 36.76 7.47 -17.48
C TYR A 95 37.47 6.44 -18.36
N TYR A 96 38.00 6.90 -19.50
CA TYR A 96 38.67 6.04 -20.49
C TYR A 96 40.20 6.16 -20.48
N GLN A 97 40.74 7.19 -19.82
CA GLN A 97 42.19 7.41 -19.67
C GLN A 97 42.67 7.22 -18.22
N THR A 98 42.10 6.26 -17.50
CA THR A 98 42.54 5.96 -16.14
C THR A 98 43.98 5.48 -16.10
N GLN A 99 44.78 6.09 -15.21
CA GLN A 99 46.13 5.67 -14.89
C GLN A 99 46.12 4.91 -13.57
N VAL A 100 46.77 3.75 -13.54
CA VAL A 100 46.86 2.90 -12.34
C VAL A 100 48.31 2.53 -12.13
N SER A 101 48.86 2.88 -10.97
CA SER A 101 50.11 2.33 -10.47
C SER A 101 49.82 1.35 -9.33
N TYR A 102 50.66 0.35 -9.17
CA TYR A 102 50.52 -0.62 -8.09
C TYR A 102 51.86 -1.06 -7.52
N GLU A 103 51.85 -1.35 -6.23
CA GLU A 103 53.00 -1.88 -5.51
C GLU A 103 52.58 -3.03 -4.60
N LEU A 104 53.53 -3.94 -4.36
CA LEU A 104 53.39 -5.04 -3.42
C LEU A 104 54.34 -4.78 -2.25
N LEU A 105 53.78 -4.47 -1.11
CA LEU A 105 54.50 -4.30 0.14
C LEU A 105 54.38 -5.57 0.98
N GLN A 106 55.48 -5.96 1.61
CA GLN A 106 55.49 -7.04 2.58
C GLN A 106 56.05 -6.48 3.88
N GLU A 107 55.19 -6.36 4.88
CA GLU A 107 55.55 -5.96 6.23
C GLU A 107 55.14 -7.09 7.18
N ASP A 108 56.09 -7.62 7.95
CA ASP A 108 55.90 -8.76 8.84
C ASP A 108 55.19 -9.96 8.17
N GLN A 109 54.01 -10.33 8.66
CA GLN A 109 53.15 -11.40 8.14
C GLN A 109 51.99 -10.88 7.28
N GLN A 110 52.12 -9.71 6.65
CA GLN A 110 51.05 -9.12 5.84
C GLN A 110 51.57 -8.70 4.46
N TRP A 111 50.90 -9.17 3.43
CA TRP A 111 51.10 -8.71 2.06
C TRP A 111 50.07 -7.62 1.76
N THR A 112 50.53 -6.44 1.37
CA THR A 112 49.66 -5.33 1.00
C THR A 112 49.84 -5.02 -0.48
N VAL A 113 48.78 -5.17 -1.26
CA VAL A 113 48.70 -4.68 -2.63
C VAL A 113 48.04 -3.31 -2.58
N ARG A 114 48.80 -2.27 -2.91
CA ARG A 114 48.29 -0.89 -3.01
C ARG A 114 48.14 -0.52 -4.48
N TYR A 115 46.94 -0.11 -4.87
CA TYR A 115 46.66 0.53 -6.15
C TYR A 115 46.47 2.03 -5.93
N GLN A 116 47.23 2.85 -6.64
CA GLN A 116 46.98 4.27 -6.78
C GLN A 116 46.33 4.51 -8.13
N VAL A 117 45.08 4.99 -8.10
CA VAL A 117 44.26 5.18 -9.28
C VAL A 117 44.03 6.66 -9.49
N ASN A 118 44.41 7.17 -10.66
CA ASN A 118 43.99 8.46 -11.16
C ASN A 118 42.97 8.23 -12.26
N ALA A 119 41.70 8.52 -11.99
CA ALA A 119 40.60 8.31 -12.94
C ALA A 119 40.81 9.10 -14.25
N GLY A 120 41.48 10.25 -14.18
CA GLY A 120 41.61 11.20 -15.27
C GLY A 120 40.34 12.03 -15.47
N PRO A 121 40.27 12.87 -16.52
CA PRO A 121 39.06 13.61 -16.84
C PRO A 121 37.96 12.69 -17.38
N ILE A 122 36.71 13.06 -17.09
CA ILE A 122 35.53 12.36 -17.58
C ILE A 122 35.27 12.72 -19.04
N SER A 123 34.89 11.73 -19.84
CA SER A 123 34.49 11.98 -21.22
C SER A 123 33.08 12.57 -21.28
N THR A 124 32.86 13.52 -22.18
CA THR A 124 31.57 14.23 -22.35
C THR A 124 31.06 14.11 -23.78
N TYR A 125 29.74 14.16 -23.97
CA TYR A 125 29.15 14.12 -25.29
C TYR A 125 29.45 15.41 -26.07
N GLN A 126 30.11 15.27 -27.23
CA GLN A 126 30.39 16.38 -28.15
C GLN A 126 29.27 16.51 -29.19
N THR A 127 28.75 15.37 -29.64
CA THR A 127 27.58 15.32 -30.51
C THR A 127 26.56 14.32 -29.97
N VAL A 128 25.28 14.69 -30.10
CA VAL A 128 24.15 13.83 -29.78
C VAL A 128 23.19 13.86 -30.95
N THR A 129 22.97 12.71 -31.57
CA THR A 129 21.96 12.52 -32.62
C THR A 129 21.01 11.41 -32.20
N VAL A 130 19.75 11.77 -31.96
CA VAL A 130 18.66 10.82 -31.69
C VAL A 130 17.60 11.01 -32.77
N THR A 131 17.43 10.01 -33.62
CA THR A 131 16.49 10.03 -34.74
C THR A 131 15.39 9.00 -34.52
N LEU A 132 14.14 9.43 -34.61
CA LEU A 132 12.97 8.54 -34.64
C LEU A 132 12.61 8.24 -36.10
N LEU A 133 12.38 6.96 -36.40
CA LEU A 133 11.91 6.50 -37.72
C LEU A 133 10.57 5.78 -37.57
N GLY A 134 9.75 5.85 -38.62
CA GLY A 134 8.40 5.28 -38.63
C GLY A 134 7.34 6.23 -38.08
N GLU A 135 6.22 5.70 -37.60
CA GLU A 135 5.09 6.51 -37.13
C GLU A 135 5.34 7.14 -35.75
N ALA A 136 6.34 6.68 -35.00
CA ALA A 136 6.70 7.25 -33.69
C ALA A 136 7.22 8.69 -33.75
N ASP A 137 7.72 9.15 -34.89
CA ASP A 137 8.13 10.55 -35.09
C ASP A 137 6.96 11.54 -34.90
N GLN A 138 5.74 11.09 -35.20
CA GLN A 138 4.51 11.89 -35.02
C GLN A 138 3.85 11.66 -33.65
N ASP A 139 4.43 10.81 -32.81
CA ASP A 139 3.90 10.47 -31.51
C ASP A 139 4.53 11.34 -30.42
N THR A 140 3.77 12.33 -29.95
CA THR A 140 4.20 13.29 -28.92
C THR A 140 4.76 12.66 -27.64
N ALA A 141 4.41 11.40 -27.32
CA ALA A 141 4.98 10.69 -26.18
C ALA A 141 6.47 10.40 -26.36
N PHE A 142 6.89 10.06 -27.59
CA PHE A 142 8.30 9.84 -27.90
C PHE A 142 9.08 11.15 -27.91
N THR A 143 8.52 12.20 -28.52
CA THR A 143 9.16 13.53 -28.52
C THR A 143 9.41 14.01 -27.09
N ARG A 144 8.40 13.94 -26.20
CA ARG A 144 8.57 14.31 -24.79
C ARG A 144 9.62 13.46 -24.06
N LEU A 145 9.64 12.15 -24.30
CA LEU A 145 10.63 11.27 -23.69
C LEU A 145 12.06 11.63 -24.11
N ILE A 146 12.27 11.97 -25.39
CA ILE A 146 13.56 12.44 -25.88
C ILE A 146 13.91 13.79 -25.26
N ASP A 147 12.99 14.76 -25.26
CA ASP A 147 13.21 16.09 -24.69
C ASP A 147 13.57 16.03 -23.20
N ASP A 148 12.94 15.12 -22.44
CA ASP A 148 13.12 15.00 -20.99
C ASP A 148 14.35 14.19 -20.59
N LEU A 149 14.75 13.18 -21.39
CA LEU A 149 15.71 12.14 -20.96
C LEU A 149 16.89 11.89 -21.90
N ALA A 150 16.89 12.43 -23.13
CA ALA A 150 18.05 12.24 -24.01
C ALA A 150 19.27 12.97 -23.43
N PRO A 151 20.47 12.36 -23.50
CA PRO A 151 21.70 13.07 -23.17
C PRO A 151 21.84 14.34 -24.02
N THR A 152 22.43 15.38 -23.45
CA THR A 152 22.70 16.65 -24.14
C THR A 152 24.20 16.85 -24.35
N ILE A 153 24.56 17.77 -25.24
CA ILE A 153 25.96 18.13 -25.48
C ILE A 153 26.56 18.69 -24.18
N GLY A 154 27.71 18.13 -23.77
CA GLY A 154 28.40 18.46 -22.52
C GLY A 154 28.09 17.52 -21.35
N ASP A 155 27.06 16.67 -21.45
CA ASP A 155 26.77 15.70 -20.40
C ASP A 155 27.88 14.64 -20.28
N PRO A 156 28.17 14.14 -19.06
CA PRO A 156 29.13 13.07 -18.86
C PRO A 156 28.65 11.76 -19.49
N VAL A 157 29.59 11.00 -20.04
CA VAL A 157 29.29 9.69 -20.65
C VAL A 157 29.11 8.64 -19.57
N ILE A 158 27.87 8.44 -19.13
CA ILE A 158 27.49 7.40 -18.17
C ILE A 158 26.73 6.29 -18.89
N HIS A 159 27.31 5.08 -18.94
CA HIS A 159 26.75 3.94 -19.68
C HIS A 159 25.37 3.54 -19.18
N ARG A 160 25.17 3.60 -17.86
CA ARG A 160 23.88 3.29 -17.23
C ARG A 160 22.77 4.18 -17.80
N ASP A 161 23.06 5.46 -17.99
CA ASP A 161 22.04 6.44 -18.39
C ASP A 161 21.71 6.28 -19.88
N TYR A 162 22.71 5.97 -20.72
CA TYR A 162 22.53 5.56 -22.12
C TYR A 162 21.64 4.30 -22.26
N GLU A 163 21.94 3.23 -21.51
CA GLU A 163 21.13 2.00 -21.56
C GLU A 163 19.73 2.18 -20.95
N ALA A 164 19.60 3.03 -19.93
CA ALA A 164 18.31 3.41 -19.37
C ALA A 164 17.45 4.16 -20.40
N PHE A 165 18.02 5.13 -21.11
CA PHE A 165 17.33 5.87 -22.17
C PHE A 165 16.85 4.93 -23.30
N LYS A 166 17.71 4.04 -23.79
CA LYS A 166 17.33 3.02 -24.78
C LYS A 166 16.20 2.12 -24.28
N SER A 167 16.28 1.69 -23.03
CA SER A 167 15.24 0.86 -22.42
C SER A 167 13.91 1.62 -22.31
N ARG A 168 13.94 2.92 -22.00
CA ARG A 168 12.75 3.79 -21.96
C ARG A 168 12.09 3.91 -23.34
N LEU A 169 12.86 4.10 -24.40
CA LEU A 169 12.35 4.12 -25.78
C LEU A 169 11.68 2.79 -26.15
N ARG A 170 12.34 1.66 -25.89
CA ARG A 170 11.79 0.33 -26.18
C ARG A 170 10.53 0.03 -25.37
N ASN A 171 10.50 0.41 -24.09
CA ASN A 171 9.34 0.21 -23.24
C ASN A 171 8.15 1.06 -23.69
N LEU A 172 8.39 2.32 -24.09
CA LEU A 172 7.34 3.17 -24.65
C LEU A 172 6.78 2.61 -25.97
N ALA A 173 7.66 2.07 -26.82
CA ALA A 173 7.25 1.38 -28.04
C ALA A 173 6.36 0.18 -27.75
N ALA A 174 6.80 -0.72 -26.86
CA ALA A 174 6.03 -1.89 -26.45
C ALA A 174 4.70 -1.51 -25.79
N GLU A 175 4.68 -0.48 -24.92
CA GLU A 175 3.46 0.01 -24.28
C GLU A 175 2.46 0.52 -25.31
N ARG A 176 2.91 1.24 -26.34
CA ARG A 176 2.04 1.92 -27.31
C ARG A 176 1.75 1.09 -28.57
N GLY A 177 2.16 -0.17 -28.60
CA GLY A 177 1.90 -1.09 -29.70
C GLY A 177 2.77 -0.89 -30.94
N TYR A 178 3.98 -0.35 -30.79
CA TYR A 178 5.01 -0.40 -31.82
C TYR A 178 5.75 -1.74 -31.71
N TYR A 179 5.08 -2.82 -32.10
CA TYR A 179 5.54 -4.20 -31.92
C TYR A 179 6.84 -4.50 -32.69
N ASP A 180 6.97 -3.92 -33.87
CA ASP A 180 8.11 -4.13 -34.77
C ASP A 180 9.30 -3.21 -34.45
N ALA A 181 9.31 -2.53 -33.30
CA ALA A 181 10.30 -1.51 -32.98
C ALA A 181 11.71 -2.11 -32.70
N PHE A 182 12.73 -1.52 -33.31
CA PHE A 182 14.13 -1.89 -33.11
C PHE A 182 15.08 -0.69 -33.26
N PHE A 183 16.29 -0.83 -32.74
CA PHE A 183 17.38 0.14 -32.97
C PHE A 183 18.09 -0.21 -34.28
N SER A 184 17.99 0.65 -35.31
CA SER A 184 18.78 0.49 -36.53
C SER A 184 20.25 0.89 -36.29
N ARG A 185 20.47 1.86 -35.40
CA ARG A 185 21.80 2.26 -34.93
C ARG A 185 21.71 2.62 -33.45
N SER A 186 22.66 2.15 -32.64
CA SER A 186 22.78 2.54 -31.24
C SER A 186 24.23 2.39 -30.79
N GLU A 187 24.99 3.46 -30.89
CA GLU A 187 26.42 3.44 -30.55
C GLU A 187 26.88 4.76 -29.92
N VAL A 188 27.94 4.64 -29.13
CA VAL A 188 28.68 5.76 -28.55
C VAL A 188 30.13 5.61 -28.99
N ALA A 189 30.59 6.48 -29.89
CA ALA A 189 31.97 6.50 -30.34
C ALA A 189 32.81 7.34 -29.36
N ILE A 190 33.82 6.73 -28.73
CA ILE A 190 34.65 7.38 -27.71
C ILE A 190 35.94 7.89 -28.33
N ASP A 191 36.16 9.20 -28.28
CA ASP A 191 37.46 9.82 -28.52
C ASP A 191 38.21 9.93 -27.20
N SER A 192 38.96 8.87 -26.90
CA SER A 192 39.78 8.82 -25.69
C SER A 192 40.83 9.92 -25.63
N ALA A 193 41.32 10.47 -26.75
CA ALA A 193 42.40 11.44 -26.76
C ALA A 193 41.91 12.84 -26.35
N ASN A 194 40.69 13.19 -26.75
CA ASN A 194 40.07 14.50 -26.47
C ASN A 194 38.99 14.45 -25.38
N PHE A 195 38.79 13.29 -24.73
CA PHE A 195 37.73 13.08 -23.73
C PHE A 195 36.34 13.39 -24.28
N GLY A 196 36.14 13.09 -25.55
CA GLY A 196 34.90 13.34 -26.28
C GLY A 196 34.15 12.06 -26.58
N ALA A 197 32.84 12.16 -26.78
CA ALA A 197 32.02 11.07 -27.29
C ALA A 197 30.95 11.56 -28.26
N ASP A 198 30.70 10.76 -29.29
CA ASP A 198 29.63 10.98 -30.27
C ASP A 198 28.53 9.93 -30.07
N LEU A 199 27.35 10.37 -29.67
CA LEU A 199 26.18 9.53 -29.48
C LEU A 199 25.33 9.52 -30.74
N THR A 200 25.10 8.33 -31.31
CA THR A 200 24.14 8.13 -32.40
C THR A 200 23.13 7.04 -32.06
N ILE A 201 21.86 7.43 -31.98
CA ILE A 201 20.72 6.53 -31.82
C ILE A 201 19.77 6.76 -33.00
N GLU A 202 19.48 5.70 -33.73
CA GLU A 202 18.39 5.64 -34.70
C GLU A 202 17.41 4.56 -34.24
N PHE A 203 16.23 4.99 -33.82
CA PHE A 203 15.19 4.11 -33.30
C PHE A 203 14.05 4.01 -34.32
N ASN A 204 13.94 2.85 -34.96
CA ASN A 204 12.88 2.55 -35.91
C ASN A 204 11.72 1.88 -35.19
N ALA A 205 10.65 2.63 -34.95
CA ALA A 205 9.47 2.12 -34.27
C ALA A 205 8.51 1.37 -35.20
N GLY A 206 8.65 1.53 -36.53
CA GLY A 206 7.69 1.00 -37.49
C GLY A 206 6.30 1.65 -37.36
N PRO A 207 5.24 0.94 -37.78
CA PRO A 207 3.86 1.41 -37.61
C PRO A 207 3.34 1.17 -36.19
N ARG A 208 2.37 1.98 -35.77
CA ARG A 208 1.63 1.73 -34.54
C ARG A 208 0.49 0.74 -34.83
N TYR A 209 0.45 -0.37 -34.09
CA TYR A 209 -0.67 -1.30 -34.15
C TYR A 209 -1.90 -0.72 -33.43
N LEU A 210 -3.07 -1.16 -33.88
CA LEU A 210 -4.38 -0.75 -33.39
C LEU A 210 -5.05 -1.94 -32.69
N PHE A 211 -5.99 -1.66 -31.78
CA PHE A 211 -6.82 -2.72 -31.21
C PHE A 211 -7.74 -3.32 -32.29
N GLY A 212 -7.73 -4.66 -32.41
CA GLY A 212 -8.69 -5.43 -33.18
C GLY A 212 -9.90 -5.86 -32.34
N ASP A 213 -10.54 -6.96 -32.72
CA ASP A 213 -11.68 -7.54 -32.00
C ASP A 213 -11.25 -8.08 -30.62
N THR A 214 -12.08 -7.85 -29.60
CA THR A 214 -11.91 -8.47 -28.27
C THR A 214 -12.77 -9.73 -28.18
N LEU A 215 -12.12 -10.88 -28.05
CA LEU A 215 -12.77 -12.19 -28.07
C LEU A 215 -12.76 -12.78 -26.65
N PHE A 216 -13.94 -12.89 -26.05
CA PHE A 216 -14.10 -13.52 -24.74
C PHE A 216 -14.35 -15.02 -24.88
N CYS A 217 -13.48 -15.86 -24.30
CA CYS A 217 -13.78 -17.27 -24.11
C CYS A 217 -14.38 -17.53 -22.73
N CYS A 218 -15.22 -18.57 -22.68
CA CYS A 218 -15.37 -19.37 -21.47
C CYS A 218 -16.06 -18.63 -20.30
N ALA A 219 -16.71 -17.50 -20.59
CA ALA A 219 -17.38 -16.66 -19.61
C ALA A 219 -18.72 -17.26 -19.14
N THR A 220 -19.03 -17.06 -17.85
CA THR A 220 -20.33 -17.41 -17.25
C THR A 220 -21.32 -16.24 -17.25
N ILE A 221 -20.92 -15.07 -17.74
CA ILE A 221 -21.74 -13.87 -17.81
C ILE A 221 -21.93 -13.46 -19.28
N GLY A 222 -23.02 -12.76 -19.60
CA GLY A 222 -23.36 -12.38 -20.96
C GLY A 222 -22.38 -11.37 -21.57
N SER A 223 -22.23 -11.44 -22.90
CA SER A 223 -21.32 -10.59 -23.67
C SER A 223 -21.58 -9.09 -23.46
N GLU A 224 -22.83 -8.66 -23.36
CA GLU A 224 -23.19 -7.26 -23.12
C GLU A 224 -22.58 -6.71 -21.80
N LEU A 225 -22.39 -7.55 -20.78
CA LEU A 225 -21.66 -7.13 -19.58
C LEU A 225 -20.16 -7.10 -19.82
N LEU A 226 -19.61 -8.11 -20.50
CA LEU A 226 -18.18 -8.22 -20.80
C LEU A 226 -17.69 -7.03 -21.63
N ASP A 227 -18.47 -6.63 -22.64
CA ASP A 227 -18.16 -5.50 -23.52
C ASP A 227 -18.07 -4.19 -22.74
N ARG A 228 -18.86 -4.03 -21.67
CA ARG A 228 -18.76 -2.85 -20.79
C ARG A 228 -17.48 -2.80 -19.95
N PHE A 229 -16.75 -3.90 -19.78
CA PHE A 229 -15.42 -3.88 -19.16
C PHE A 229 -14.36 -3.34 -20.12
N VAL A 230 -14.56 -3.48 -21.43
CA VAL A 230 -13.62 -2.99 -22.45
C VAL A 230 -13.70 -1.46 -22.52
N GLN A 231 -12.64 -0.78 -22.06
CA GLN A 231 -12.58 0.70 -22.03
C GLN A 231 -11.85 1.31 -23.25
N TYR A 232 -11.30 0.48 -24.13
CA TYR A 232 -10.72 0.90 -25.40
C TYR A 232 -11.69 0.66 -26.56
N ARG A 233 -11.41 1.26 -27.72
CA ARG A 233 -12.22 1.08 -28.95
C ARG A 233 -11.43 0.30 -29.97
N GLN A 234 -12.10 -0.59 -30.69
CA GLN A 234 -11.53 -1.20 -31.90
C GLN A 234 -11.08 -0.11 -32.88
N GLY A 235 -9.92 -0.31 -33.50
CA GLY A 235 -9.26 0.65 -34.38
C GLY A 235 -8.55 1.80 -33.68
N SER A 236 -8.66 1.94 -32.35
CA SER A 236 -7.85 2.91 -31.60
C SER A 236 -6.41 2.41 -31.45
N GLY A 237 -5.45 3.33 -31.29
CA GLY A 237 -4.04 2.98 -31.10
C GLY A 237 -3.84 2.09 -29.89
N PHE A 238 -3.15 0.97 -30.08
CA PHE A 238 -2.90 -0.02 -29.04
C PHE A 238 -2.20 0.64 -27.83
N ASN A 239 -2.61 0.24 -26.63
CA ASN A 239 -1.92 0.60 -25.40
C ASN A 239 -2.03 -0.54 -24.38
N THR A 240 -0.90 -1.09 -23.94
CA THR A 240 -0.84 -2.16 -22.95
C THR A 240 -1.53 -1.80 -21.63
N ARG A 241 -1.54 -0.51 -21.26
CA ARG A 241 -2.25 -0.02 -20.07
C ARG A 241 -3.76 -0.29 -20.14
N ASP A 242 -4.36 -0.18 -21.32
CA ASP A 242 -5.79 -0.44 -21.48
C ASP A 242 -6.12 -1.94 -21.30
N LEU A 243 -5.19 -2.84 -21.67
CA LEU A 243 -5.31 -4.27 -21.40
C LEU A 243 -5.16 -4.59 -19.91
N LEU A 244 -4.22 -3.92 -19.22
CA LEU A 244 -4.07 -4.06 -17.77
C LEU A 244 -5.32 -3.56 -17.03
N ASP A 245 -5.90 -2.44 -17.44
CA ASP A 245 -7.14 -1.92 -16.87
C ASP A 245 -8.31 -2.90 -17.08
N LEU A 246 -8.41 -3.53 -18.26
CA LEU A 246 -9.38 -4.60 -18.54
C LEU A 246 -9.15 -5.81 -17.61
N GLN A 247 -7.91 -6.26 -17.46
CA GLN A 247 -7.55 -7.39 -16.59
C GLN A 247 -7.90 -7.11 -15.12
N VAL A 248 -7.50 -5.94 -14.62
CA VAL A 248 -7.80 -5.49 -13.25
C VAL A 248 -9.31 -5.39 -13.04
N GLY A 249 -10.06 -4.82 -14.00
CA GLY A 249 -11.51 -4.70 -13.90
C GLY A 249 -12.22 -6.05 -13.84
N LEU A 250 -11.85 -6.98 -14.73
CA LEU A 250 -12.41 -8.33 -14.75
C LEU A 250 -12.04 -9.12 -13.49
N ALA A 251 -10.80 -9.00 -13.00
CA ALA A 251 -10.37 -9.68 -11.77
C ALA A 251 -11.08 -9.10 -10.52
N ALA A 252 -11.20 -7.77 -10.42
CA ALA A 252 -11.89 -7.10 -9.33
C ALA A 252 -13.41 -7.30 -9.35
N SER A 253 -13.98 -7.73 -10.48
CA SER A 253 -15.41 -8.01 -10.61
C SER A 253 -15.88 -9.18 -9.74
N ASP A 254 -14.96 -10.01 -9.25
CA ASP A 254 -15.22 -11.24 -8.48
C ASP A 254 -15.93 -12.35 -9.29
N TYR A 255 -16.37 -12.11 -10.54
CA TYR A 255 -17.02 -13.13 -11.38
C TYR A 255 -16.06 -14.26 -11.78
N PHE A 256 -14.78 -13.94 -11.91
CA PHE A 256 -13.76 -14.82 -12.47
C PHE A 256 -12.68 -15.14 -11.44
N ASN A 257 -12.20 -16.37 -11.44
CA ASN A 257 -11.08 -16.83 -10.63
C ASN A 257 -9.74 -16.56 -11.32
N THR A 258 -9.71 -16.66 -12.65
CA THR A 258 -8.54 -16.39 -13.48
C THR A 258 -8.95 -15.53 -14.67
N VAL A 259 -8.13 -14.53 -14.97
CA VAL A 259 -8.28 -13.63 -16.11
C VAL A 259 -6.94 -13.58 -16.82
N GLU A 260 -6.92 -14.03 -18.07
CA GLU A 260 -5.77 -14.00 -18.95
C GLU A 260 -6.13 -13.21 -20.21
N ILE A 261 -5.28 -12.24 -20.55
CA ILE A 261 -5.49 -11.37 -21.72
C ILE A 261 -4.26 -11.47 -22.59
N SER A 262 -4.46 -11.83 -23.85
CA SER A 262 -3.39 -12.08 -24.80
C SER A 262 -3.64 -11.36 -26.12
N PRO A 263 -2.80 -10.38 -26.51
CA PRO A 263 -2.80 -9.84 -27.85
C PRO A 263 -2.25 -10.86 -28.85
N LEU A 264 -3.02 -11.21 -29.87
CA LEU A 264 -2.67 -12.21 -30.88
C LEU A 264 -1.89 -11.58 -32.04
N TRP A 265 -0.63 -11.20 -31.80
CA TRP A 265 0.23 -10.50 -32.76
C TRP A 265 0.38 -11.23 -34.10
N SER A 266 0.42 -12.57 -34.09
CA SER A 266 0.53 -13.40 -35.30
C SER A 266 -0.73 -13.38 -36.17
N GLU A 267 -1.86 -12.95 -35.62
CA GLU A 267 -3.16 -12.85 -36.31
C GLU A 267 -3.50 -11.40 -36.68
N ALA A 268 -2.55 -10.47 -36.52
CA ALA A 268 -2.77 -9.08 -36.86
C ALA A 268 -3.01 -8.91 -38.37
N SER A 269 -4.10 -8.21 -38.72
CA SER A 269 -4.44 -7.84 -40.10
C SER A 269 -4.72 -6.36 -40.17
N ASP A 270 -4.22 -5.67 -41.22
CA ASP A 270 -4.37 -4.22 -41.39
C ASP A 270 -3.94 -3.41 -40.14
N LYS A 271 -2.85 -3.84 -39.51
CA LYS A 271 -2.31 -3.32 -38.23
C LYS A 271 -3.25 -3.48 -37.02
N GLN A 272 -4.39 -4.16 -37.14
CA GLN A 272 -5.29 -4.43 -36.03
C GLN A 272 -4.95 -5.77 -35.37
N VAL A 273 -4.76 -5.76 -34.06
CA VAL A 273 -4.37 -6.94 -33.27
C VAL A 273 -5.59 -7.45 -32.50
N PRO A 274 -6.11 -8.66 -32.80
CA PRO A 274 -7.15 -9.28 -32.00
C PRO A 274 -6.68 -9.51 -30.56
N ILE A 275 -7.60 -9.33 -29.60
CA ILE A 275 -7.33 -9.52 -28.17
C ILE A 275 -8.13 -10.72 -27.67
N GLU A 276 -7.45 -11.79 -27.28
CA GLU A 276 -8.08 -12.94 -26.64
C GLU A 276 -8.18 -12.72 -25.14
N VAL A 277 -9.37 -12.93 -24.58
CA VAL A 277 -9.63 -12.86 -23.14
C VAL A 277 -10.15 -14.21 -22.66
N THR A 278 -9.29 -14.94 -21.97
CA THR A 278 -9.59 -16.27 -21.42
C THR A 278 -9.97 -16.14 -19.95
N LEU A 279 -11.17 -16.61 -19.62
CA LEU A 279 -11.77 -16.45 -18.30
C LEU A 279 -12.08 -17.81 -17.68
N THR A 280 -11.82 -17.94 -16.37
CA THR A 280 -12.35 -19.06 -15.58
C THR A 280 -13.32 -18.54 -14.52
N PRO A 281 -14.53 -19.10 -14.40
CA PRO A 281 -15.50 -18.60 -13.45
C PRO A 281 -15.08 -18.85 -12.00
N ASN A 282 -15.39 -17.89 -11.13
CA ASN A 282 -15.23 -18.05 -9.69
C ASN A 282 -16.31 -19.02 -9.14
N LYS A 283 -16.20 -19.46 -7.88
CA LYS A 283 -17.30 -20.19 -7.25
C LYS A 283 -18.50 -19.26 -7.07
N ARG A 284 -19.67 -19.66 -7.54
CA ARG A 284 -20.87 -18.81 -7.54
C ARG A 284 -21.26 -18.29 -6.15
N ASP A 285 -21.18 -19.15 -5.16
CA ASP A 285 -21.56 -18.85 -3.77
C ASP A 285 -20.33 -18.78 -2.88
N ARG A 286 -20.26 -17.74 -2.04
CA ARG A 286 -19.20 -17.50 -1.04
C ARG A 286 -19.84 -17.37 0.34
N TYR A 287 -19.32 -18.13 1.29
CA TYR A 287 -19.73 -18.08 2.69
C TYR A 287 -18.59 -17.46 3.50
N GLN A 288 -18.92 -16.55 4.41
CA GLN A 288 -17.95 -15.86 5.26
C GLN A 288 -18.37 -16.02 6.73
N ILE A 289 -17.42 -16.36 7.60
CA ILE A 289 -17.61 -16.38 9.04
C ILE A 289 -16.48 -15.57 9.68
N GLY A 290 -16.85 -14.59 10.51
CA GLY A 290 -15.90 -13.67 11.12
C GLY A 290 -16.21 -13.47 12.60
N PRO A 291 -15.48 -14.14 13.51
CA PRO A 291 -15.53 -13.78 14.92
C PRO A 291 -14.78 -12.46 15.15
N GLY A 292 -15.17 -11.72 16.16
CA GLY A 292 -14.44 -10.55 16.62
C GLY A 292 -14.75 -10.23 18.08
N TYR A 293 -13.95 -9.34 18.64
CA TYR A 293 -14.16 -8.81 19.98
C TYR A 293 -13.72 -7.35 19.97
N GLY A 294 -14.45 -6.50 20.69
CA GLY A 294 -14.10 -5.12 20.92
C GLY A 294 -14.64 -4.71 22.28
N THR A 295 -13.94 -3.82 22.97
CA THR A 295 -14.40 -3.31 24.27
C THR A 295 -15.69 -2.53 24.16
N ASP A 296 -15.94 -1.89 23.01
CA ASP A 296 -17.19 -1.19 22.73
C ASP A 296 -18.35 -2.11 22.31
N THR A 297 -18.08 -3.23 21.65
CA THR A 297 -19.11 -4.08 21.02
C THR A 297 -19.33 -5.42 21.71
N GLY A 298 -18.45 -5.79 22.64
CA GLY A 298 -18.36 -7.14 23.18
C GLY A 298 -17.94 -8.17 22.13
N ALA A 299 -18.28 -9.43 22.39
CA ALA A 299 -18.12 -10.50 21.42
C ALA A 299 -19.04 -10.29 20.20
N ARG A 300 -18.50 -10.47 18.99
CA ARG A 300 -19.25 -10.35 17.74
C ARG A 300 -19.03 -11.53 16.81
N LEU A 301 -20.08 -11.89 16.09
CA LEU A 301 -20.07 -12.89 15.03
C LEU A 301 -20.65 -12.29 13.75
N THR A 302 -19.89 -12.33 12.66
CA THR A 302 -20.35 -11.97 11.32
C THR A 302 -20.54 -13.23 10.50
N LEU A 303 -21.73 -13.39 9.92
CA LEU A 303 -22.08 -14.43 8.96
C LEU A 303 -22.41 -13.74 7.63
N GLY A 304 -21.65 -14.04 6.59
CA GLY A 304 -21.82 -13.48 5.26
C GLY A 304 -22.15 -14.55 4.22
N PHE A 305 -23.03 -14.22 3.29
CA PHE A 305 -23.34 -15.02 2.12
C PHE A 305 -23.38 -14.11 0.89
N ASP A 306 -22.48 -14.37 -0.06
CA ASP A 306 -22.46 -13.69 -1.35
C ASP A 306 -22.77 -14.68 -2.47
N ARG A 307 -23.72 -14.30 -3.33
CA ARG A 307 -23.93 -14.92 -4.62
C ARG A 307 -23.35 -13.98 -5.69
N ARG A 308 -22.19 -14.36 -6.21
CA ARG A 308 -21.37 -13.54 -7.11
C ARG A 308 -22.04 -13.21 -8.43
N TRP A 309 -23.00 -14.03 -8.88
CA TRP A 309 -23.91 -13.68 -9.96
C TRP A 309 -25.24 -14.46 -9.85
N LEU A 310 -26.34 -13.79 -10.16
CA LEU A 310 -27.70 -14.30 -10.16
C LEU A 310 -28.19 -14.63 -11.56
N ASN A 311 -27.75 -13.88 -12.56
CA ASN A 311 -28.17 -13.94 -13.95
C ASN A 311 -27.03 -13.52 -14.88
N ASP A 312 -27.27 -13.64 -16.18
CA ASP A 312 -26.28 -13.33 -17.24
C ASP A 312 -25.99 -11.83 -17.36
N ARG A 313 -26.72 -10.97 -16.66
CA ARG A 313 -26.43 -9.52 -16.56
C ARG A 313 -25.46 -9.18 -15.43
N GLY A 314 -24.99 -10.20 -14.68
CA GLY A 314 -24.04 -10.03 -13.58
C GLY A 314 -24.63 -9.47 -12.29
N HIS A 315 -25.95 -9.51 -12.10
CA HIS A 315 -26.54 -9.03 -10.84
C HIS A 315 -26.04 -9.91 -9.68
N LYS A 316 -25.77 -9.31 -8.51
CA LYS A 316 -25.23 -10.00 -7.34
C LYS A 316 -26.19 -9.90 -6.16
N LEU A 317 -26.05 -10.82 -5.21
CA LEU A 317 -26.72 -10.76 -3.91
C LEU A 317 -25.66 -10.87 -2.82
N SER A 318 -25.68 -9.95 -1.86
CA SER A 318 -24.88 -10.04 -0.64
C SER A 318 -25.82 -9.98 0.57
N SER A 319 -25.60 -10.87 1.53
CA SER A 319 -26.35 -10.94 2.78
C SER A 319 -25.36 -11.04 3.93
N VAL A 320 -25.53 -10.18 4.94
CA VAL A 320 -24.68 -10.14 6.12
C VAL A 320 -25.54 -10.10 7.37
N VAL A 321 -25.26 -11.00 8.30
CA VAL A 321 -25.80 -10.98 9.66
C VAL A 321 -24.65 -10.73 10.61
N ARG A 322 -24.75 -9.68 11.43
CA ARG A 322 -23.81 -9.36 12.50
C ARG A 322 -24.54 -9.51 13.82
N LEU A 323 -24.04 -10.36 14.70
CA LEU A 323 -24.55 -10.55 16.05
C LEU A 323 -23.50 -10.04 17.03
N SER A 324 -23.90 -9.20 17.98
CA SER A 324 -23.02 -8.73 19.06
C SER A 324 -23.81 -8.44 20.33
N GLU A 325 -23.11 -8.17 21.42
CA GLU A 325 -23.74 -7.88 22.72
C GLU A 325 -24.50 -6.55 22.72
N VAL A 326 -24.08 -5.60 21.86
CA VAL A 326 -24.58 -4.22 21.82
C VAL A 326 -25.57 -4.01 20.67
N GLN A 327 -25.34 -4.66 19.52
CA GLN A 327 -26.13 -4.48 18.31
C GLN A 327 -26.19 -5.73 17.43
N ASN A 328 -27.37 -6.08 16.97
CA ASN A 328 -27.62 -7.14 16.01
C ASN A 328 -28.11 -6.53 14.70
N THR A 329 -27.49 -6.86 13.58
CA THR A 329 -27.83 -6.28 12.27
C THR A 329 -27.98 -7.37 11.21
N GLY A 330 -29.10 -7.36 10.50
CA GLY A 330 -29.30 -8.09 9.25
C GLY A 330 -29.30 -7.12 8.08
N TYR A 331 -28.49 -7.40 7.06
CA TYR A 331 -28.33 -6.56 5.88
C TYR A 331 -28.38 -7.41 4.61
N ILE A 332 -29.19 -7.00 3.64
CA ILE A 332 -29.27 -7.62 2.32
C ILE A 332 -29.07 -6.54 1.26
N SER A 333 -28.26 -6.85 0.25
CA SER A 333 -27.99 -5.97 -0.89
C SER A 333 -28.11 -6.73 -2.20
N TYR A 334 -28.99 -6.26 -3.08
CA TYR A 334 -29.08 -6.68 -4.46
C TYR A 334 -28.31 -5.68 -5.32
N ILE A 335 -27.25 -6.13 -5.99
CA ILE A 335 -26.29 -5.26 -6.67
C ILE A 335 -26.40 -5.46 -8.18
N ILE A 336 -26.46 -4.37 -8.92
CA ILE A 336 -26.55 -4.33 -10.38
C ILE A 336 -25.29 -3.62 -10.91
N PRO A 337 -24.52 -4.23 -11.82
CA PRO A 337 -23.36 -3.58 -12.41
C PRO A 337 -23.72 -2.29 -13.16
N GLY A 338 -23.00 -1.22 -12.86
CA GLY A 338 -23.19 0.10 -13.46
C GLY A 338 -22.66 0.21 -14.90
N ARG A 339 -22.49 1.44 -15.39
CA ARG A 339 -22.00 1.67 -16.76
C ARG A 339 -20.59 1.15 -16.97
N ASN A 340 -19.69 1.41 -16.03
CA ASN A 340 -18.40 0.75 -15.94
C ASN A 340 -18.46 -0.32 -14.82
N PRO A 341 -18.67 -1.61 -15.15
CA PRO A 341 -18.83 -2.68 -14.16
C PRO A 341 -17.63 -2.91 -13.24
N ALA A 342 -16.45 -2.38 -13.60
CA ALA A 342 -15.26 -2.46 -12.77
C ALA A 342 -15.29 -1.46 -11.60
N ARG A 343 -16.11 -0.41 -11.67
CA ARG A 343 -16.07 0.69 -10.69
C ARG A 343 -17.42 1.22 -10.23
N ASP A 344 -18.47 1.02 -11.02
CA ASP A 344 -19.81 1.57 -10.81
C ASP A 344 -20.81 0.47 -10.48
N SER A 345 -21.77 0.78 -9.59
CA SER A 345 -22.87 -0.14 -9.29
C SER A 345 -24.10 0.58 -8.76
N TYR A 346 -25.25 -0.04 -9.00
CA TYR A 346 -26.51 0.31 -8.35
C TYR A 346 -26.86 -0.77 -7.34
N SER A 347 -27.44 -0.43 -6.21
CA SER A 347 -27.94 -1.45 -5.28
C SER A 347 -29.26 -1.10 -4.62
N PHE A 348 -30.03 -2.14 -4.34
CA PHE A 348 -31.20 -2.10 -3.47
C PHE A 348 -30.83 -2.78 -2.17
N ASN A 349 -30.96 -2.06 -1.06
CA ASN A 349 -30.50 -2.51 0.24
C ASN A 349 -31.67 -2.55 1.21
N ALA A 350 -31.67 -3.55 2.09
CA ALA A 350 -32.57 -3.66 3.21
C ALA A 350 -31.74 -3.96 4.47
N GLU A 351 -32.04 -3.25 5.55
CA GLU A 351 -31.34 -3.36 6.82
C GLU A 351 -32.36 -3.41 7.96
N VAL A 352 -32.16 -4.34 8.89
CA VAL A 352 -32.82 -4.36 10.18
C VAL A 352 -31.73 -4.39 11.24
N SER A 353 -31.77 -3.47 12.19
CA SER A 353 -30.80 -3.38 13.26
C SER A 353 -31.50 -3.21 14.59
N ASP A 354 -31.16 -4.04 15.57
CA ASP A 354 -31.65 -3.94 16.95
C ASP A 354 -30.46 -3.64 17.87
N ARG A 355 -30.57 -2.56 18.63
CA ARG A 355 -29.50 -2.01 19.45
C ARG A 355 -30.01 -1.77 20.87
N SER A 356 -29.25 -2.26 21.85
CA SER A 356 -29.55 -2.08 23.27
C SER A 356 -28.24 -1.88 24.04
N PHE A 357 -28.00 -0.68 24.53
CA PHE A 357 -26.75 -0.34 25.21
C PHE A 357 -26.89 0.88 26.10
N GLU A 358 -26.38 0.83 27.34
CA GLU A 358 -26.42 1.96 28.31
C GLU A 358 -27.78 2.66 28.35
N GLN A 359 -28.85 1.86 28.46
CA GLN A 359 -30.26 2.28 28.48
C GLN A 359 -30.76 2.98 27.20
N GLN A 360 -29.96 3.04 26.13
CA GLN A 360 -30.41 3.37 24.79
C GLN A 360 -30.97 2.12 24.11
N ARG A 361 -32.24 2.16 23.71
CA ARG A 361 -32.90 1.08 22.99
C ARG A 361 -33.33 1.61 21.62
N SER A 362 -32.97 0.92 20.54
CA SER A 362 -33.36 1.31 19.19
C SER A 362 -33.55 0.09 18.27
N THR A 363 -34.62 0.08 17.50
CA THR A 363 -34.86 -0.90 16.43
C THR A 363 -35.07 -0.14 15.12
N LEU A 364 -34.09 -0.24 14.22
CA LEU A 364 -34.07 0.37 12.89
C LEU A 364 -34.55 -0.62 11.83
N THR A 365 -35.43 -0.16 10.95
CA THR A 365 -35.74 -0.79 9.66
C THR A 365 -35.48 0.21 8.55
N LYS A 366 -34.59 -0.12 7.61
CA LYS A 366 -34.18 0.76 6.53
C LYS A 366 -34.23 0.04 5.19
N ALA A 367 -34.75 0.73 4.18
CA ALA A 367 -34.66 0.33 2.78
C ALA A 367 -34.01 1.46 1.99
N SER A 368 -33.05 1.15 1.12
CA SER A 368 -32.36 2.18 0.35
C SER A 368 -32.00 1.76 -1.07
N VAL A 369 -31.92 2.76 -1.94
CA VAL A 369 -31.35 2.64 -3.28
C VAL A 369 -30.04 3.43 -3.29
N ARG A 370 -28.98 2.81 -3.77
CA ARG A 370 -27.64 3.39 -3.82
C ARG A 370 -27.08 3.39 -5.24
N ASP A 371 -26.45 4.49 -5.65
CA ASP A 371 -25.65 4.63 -6.87
C ASP A 371 -24.22 4.96 -6.47
N ILE A 372 -23.29 4.01 -6.69
CA ILE A 372 -21.87 4.17 -6.44
C ILE A 372 -21.17 4.41 -7.77
N ARG A 373 -20.41 5.51 -7.83
CA ARG A 373 -19.61 5.88 -9.00
C ARG A 373 -18.18 6.16 -8.59
N HIS A 374 -17.24 5.81 -9.46
CA HIS A 374 -15.89 6.34 -9.37
C HIS A 374 -15.67 7.48 -10.34
N TYR A 375 -15.02 8.53 -9.86
CA TYR A 375 -14.47 9.57 -10.70
C TYR A 375 -13.03 9.82 -10.30
N ASP A 376 -12.10 9.44 -11.17
CA ASP A 376 -10.67 9.48 -10.90
C ASP A 376 -10.35 8.75 -9.58
N ARG A 377 -9.90 9.46 -8.54
CA ARG A 377 -9.57 8.91 -7.22
C ARG A 377 -10.74 8.93 -6.22
N TRP A 378 -11.85 9.57 -6.59
CA TRP A 378 -13.00 9.78 -5.71
C TRP A 378 -14.07 8.73 -5.93
N HIS A 379 -14.53 8.14 -4.83
CA HIS A 379 -15.77 7.38 -4.77
C HIS A 379 -16.92 8.33 -4.42
N ARG A 380 -18.01 8.28 -5.16
CA ARG A 380 -19.23 9.04 -4.89
C ARG A 380 -20.37 8.07 -4.68
N THR A 381 -21.05 8.20 -3.55
CA THR A 381 -22.22 7.40 -3.22
C THR A 381 -23.41 8.32 -3.11
N TYR A 382 -24.41 8.10 -3.97
CA TYR A 382 -25.72 8.72 -3.84
C TYR A 382 -26.64 7.68 -3.23
N GLU A 383 -27.30 7.99 -2.12
CA GLU A 383 -28.23 7.07 -1.47
C GLU A 383 -29.54 7.76 -1.16
N LEU A 384 -30.63 7.11 -1.56
CA LEU A 384 -31.99 7.48 -1.18
C LEU A 384 -32.54 6.40 -0.27
N SER A 385 -32.91 6.75 0.95
CA SER A 385 -33.34 5.77 1.95
C SER A 385 -34.65 6.15 2.60
N TYR A 386 -35.47 5.16 2.89
CA TYR A 386 -36.55 5.24 3.85
C TYR A 386 -36.11 4.48 5.10
N GLN A 387 -36.19 5.13 6.26
CA GLN A 387 -35.94 4.48 7.54
C GLN A 387 -37.06 4.73 8.53
N ARG A 388 -37.39 3.69 9.29
CA ARG A 388 -38.24 3.75 10.48
C ARG A 388 -37.41 3.28 11.66
N GLU A 389 -37.43 4.04 12.75
CA GLU A 389 -36.70 3.70 13.96
C GLU A 389 -37.60 3.84 15.19
N ASP A 390 -37.70 2.76 15.97
CA ASP A 390 -38.39 2.72 17.25
C ASP A 390 -37.36 2.82 18.37
N PHE A 391 -37.31 3.93 19.10
CA PHE A 391 -36.24 4.23 20.05
C PHE A 391 -36.72 4.77 21.40
N ALA A 392 -35.90 4.59 22.43
CA ALA A 392 -36.09 5.14 23.77
C ALA A 392 -34.73 5.38 24.44
N PHE A 393 -34.68 6.36 25.33
CA PHE A 393 -33.54 6.65 26.19
C PHE A 393 -33.98 6.49 27.65
N GLY A 394 -33.32 5.61 28.41
CA GLY A 394 -33.73 5.35 29.78
C GLY A 394 -35.07 4.63 29.86
N ASP A 395 -35.90 5.05 30.82
CA ASP A 395 -37.23 4.52 31.10
C ASP A 395 -38.34 5.22 30.29
N GLU A 396 -37.98 6.21 29.46
CA GLU A 396 -38.90 6.87 28.54
C GLU A 396 -39.64 5.86 27.63
N PRO A 397 -40.91 6.15 27.26
CA PRO A 397 -41.66 5.31 26.34
C PRO A 397 -41.01 5.32 24.96
N ARG A 398 -41.08 4.17 24.26
CA ARG A 398 -40.58 4.08 22.88
C ARG A 398 -41.32 5.07 21.97
N GLN A 399 -40.55 5.90 21.30
CA GLN A 399 -41.00 6.78 20.23
C GLN A 399 -40.68 6.13 18.89
N ARG A 400 -41.48 6.47 17.88
CA ARG A 400 -41.30 6.00 16.51
C ARG A 400 -41.09 7.20 15.62
N SER A 401 -40.02 7.17 14.83
CA SER A 401 -39.79 8.17 13.81
C SER A 401 -39.52 7.56 12.43
N ASN A 402 -39.97 8.25 11.39
CA ASN A 402 -39.86 7.90 9.99
C ASN A 402 -39.12 9.01 9.26
N PHE A 403 -38.22 8.62 8.36
CA PHE A 403 -37.48 9.56 7.53
C PHE A 403 -37.28 9.02 6.13
N PHE A 404 -37.51 9.88 5.14
CA PHE A 404 -37.00 9.70 3.80
C PHE A 404 -35.80 10.62 3.60
N ILE A 405 -34.64 10.03 3.33
CA ILE A 405 -33.34 10.70 3.41
C ILE A 405 -32.60 10.51 2.09
N PRO A 406 -32.55 11.54 1.22
CA PRO A 406 -31.49 11.70 0.26
C PRO A 406 -30.14 11.98 0.97
N SER A 407 -29.10 11.33 0.48
CA SER A 407 -27.73 11.48 0.98
C SER A 407 -26.71 11.37 -0.14
N ILE A 408 -25.60 12.06 0.05
CA ILE A 408 -24.45 12.05 -0.83
C ILE A 408 -23.18 11.92 0.01
N GLU A 409 -22.34 10.96 -0.34
CA GLU A 409 -21.03 10.75 0.26
C GLU A 409 -19.95 10.88 -0.81
N TRP A 410 -18.93 11.70 -0.54
CA TRP A 410 -17.68 11.70 -1.28
C TRP A 410 -16.60 11.10 -0.42
N SER A 411 -15.90 10.08 -0.94
CA SER A 411 -14.74 9.53 -0.24
C SER A 411 -13.54 9.37 -1.16
N LEU A 412 -12.36 9.68 -0.62
CA LEU A 412 -11.06 9.51 -1.26
C LEU A 412 -10.22 8.62 -0.36
N ILE A 413 -9.63 7.57 -0.93
CA ILE A 413 -8.75 6.65 -0.20
C ILE A 413 -7.49 6.46 -1.04
N GLU A 414 -6.34 6.66 -0.43
CA GLU A 414 -5.03 6.36 -0.99
C GLU A 414 -4.18 5.72 0.08
N SER A 415 -3.51 4.61 -0.25
CA SER A 415 -2.65 3.91 0.69
C SER A 415 -1.51 3.20 -0.03
N THR A 416 -0.34 3.21 0.57
CA THR A 416 0.83 2.44 0.17
C THR A 416 1.29 1.56 1.32
N THR A 417 1.82 0.39 0.94
CA THR A 417 2.38 -0.60 1.86
C THR A 417 3.75 -1.00 1.32
N LEU A 418 4.76 -1.07 2.18
CA LEU A 418 6.08 -1.55 1.76
C LEU A 418 6.03 -3.03 1.34
N GLU A 419 6.96 -3.42 0.46
CA GLU A 419 7.10 -4.81 0.03
C GLU A 419 7.28 -5.74 1.24
N GLY A 420 6.51 -6.83 1.26
CA GLY A 420 6.50 -7.80 2.35
C GLY A 420 5.56 -7.48 3.53
N SER A 421 4.94 -6.30 3.55
CA SER A 421 4.11 -5.83 4.67
C SER A 421 2.65 -5.61 4.25
N ARG A 422 1.86 -6.69 4.10
CA ARG A 422 0.46 -6.59 3.62
C ARG A 422 -0.56 -6.17 4.67
N ASN A 423 -0.20 -6.24 5.95
CA ASN A 423 -1.15 -6.13 7.06
C ASN A 423 -1.02 -4.82 7.86
N ILE A 424 -0.21 -3.87 7.38
CA ILE A 424 -0.05 -2.55 7.96
C ILE A 424 0.15 -1.53 6.85
N ILE A 425 -0.46 -0.36 7.01
CA ILE A 425 -0.33 0.76 6.07
C ILE A 425 0.83 1.63 6.54
N ASP A 426 1.78 1.90 5.63
CA ASP A 426 2.95 2.74 5.92
C ASP A 426 2.63 4.21 5.65
N ASP A 427 2.02 4.51 4.51
CA ASP A 427 1.58 5.85 4.16
C ASP A 427 0.19 5.82 3.51
N GLY A 428 -0.64 6.81 3.83
CA GLY A 428 -1.95 6.91 3.21
C GLY A 428 -2.89 7.85 3.91
N TYR A 429 -4.01 8.12 3.26
CA TYR A 429 -5.08 8.90 3.82
C TYR A 429 -6.45 8.42 3.33
N ARG A 430 -7.45 8.69 4.15
CA ARG A 430 -8.86 8.52 3.83
C ARG A 430 -9.60 9.78 4.23
N ILE A 431 -10.33 10.37 3.30
CA ILE A 431 -11.22 11.52 3.55
C ILE A 431 -12.63 11.10 3.15
N SER A 432 -13.63 11.37 3.97
CA SER A 432 -15.05 11.20 3.62
C SER A 432 -15.87 12.42 4.06
N VAL A 433 -16.77 12.85 3.18
CA VAL A 433 -17.74 13.92 3.41
C VAL A 433 -19.12 13.35 3.12
N LEU A 434 -19.98 13.30 4.15
CA LEU A 434 -21.36 12.83 4.07
C LEU A 434 -22.31 14.00 4.33
N LEU A 435 -23.19 14.26 3.36
CA LEU A 435 -24.31 15.19 3.49
C LEU A 435 -25.62 14.41 3.39
N ARG A 436 -26.53 14.62 4.32
CA ARG A 436 -27.87 14.02 4.33
C ARG A 436 -28.91 15.04 4.77
N GLY A 437 -30.13 14.91 4.27
CA GLY A 437 -31.24 15.76 4.70
C GLY A 437 -32.57 15.05 4.56
N ALA A 438 -33.54 15.46 5.36
CA ALA A 438 -34.92 14.99 5.29
C ALA A 438 -35.86 16.17 5.50
N HIS A 439 -37.04 16.09 4.88
CA HIS A 439 -38.03 17.15 4.92
C HIS A 439 -39.42 16.57 5.18
N GLU A 440 -40.25 17.26 5.95
CA GLU A 440 -41.56 16.78 6.40
C GLU A 440 -42.51 16.47 5.23
N SER A 441 -42.40 17.23 4.13
CA SER A 441 -43.17 16.96 2.91
C SER A 441 -42.85 15.61 2.25
N LEU A 442 -41.78 14.95 2.67
CA LEU A 442 -41.30 13.66 2.17
C LEU A 442 -41.34 12.59 3.27
N VAL A 443 -42.37 12.56 4.12
CA VAL A 443 -42.57 11.51 5.16
C VAL A 443 -41.59 11.62 6.35
N ALA A 444 -40.78 12.66 6.44
CA ALA A 444 -39.98 12.89 7.64
C ALA A 444 -40.85 13.40 8.80
N ASP A 445 -40.62 12.92 10.01
CA ASP A 445 -41.35 13.42 11.19
C ASP A 445 -40.80 14.77 11.72
N THR A 446 -39.63 15.19 11.24
CA THR A 446 -39.06 16.55 11.43
C THR A 446 -38.12 16.86 10.27
N ASN A 447 -37.97 18.15 9.93
CA ASN A 447 -36.91 18.58 9.02
C ASN A 447 -35.55 18.36 9.68
N VAL A 448 -34.57 17.91 8.88
CA VAL A 448 -33.18 17.76 9.32
C VAL A 448 -32.22 17.94 8.16
N ILE A 449 -31.08 18.57 8.43
CA ILE A 449 -29.91 18.57 7.56
C ILE A 449 -28.68 18.23 8.39
N SER A 450 -27.80 17.37 7.88
CA SER A 450 -26.63 16.89 8.61
C SER A 450 -25.44 16.76 7.66
N LEU A 451 -24.31 17.31 8.12
CA LEU A 451 -23.01 17.21 7.47
C LEU A 451 -22.03 16.51 8.41
N LYS A 452 -21.27 15.56 7.87
CA LYS A 452 -20.20 14.86 8.57
C LYS A 452 -18.96 14.83 7.69
N VAL A 453 -17.82 15.24 8.24
CA VAL A 453 -16.51 15.18 7.60
C VAL A 453 -15.61 14.30 8.45
N SER A 454 -14.93 13.34 7.83
CA SER A 454 -13.98 12.46 8.51
C SER A 454 -12.69 12.35 7.70
N GLY A 455 -11.58 12.30 8.41
CA GLY A 455 -10.23 12.20 7.87
C GLY A 455 -9.40 11.23 8.70
N LYS A 456 -8.63 10.39 8.03
CA LYS A 456 -7.55 9.60 8.61
C LYS A 456 -6.31 9.77 7.76
N TRP A 457 -5.17 9.89 8.40
CA TRP A 457 -3.87 9.99 7.76
C TRP A 457 -2.88 9.13 8.53
N VAL A 458 -2.06 8.38 7.79
CA VAL A 458 -0.98 7.54 8.30
C VAL A 458 0.26 7.91 7.52
N HIS A 459 1.38 8.10 8.23
CA HIS A 459 2.65 8.42 7.61
C HIS A 459 3.81 7.80 8.37
N ARG A 460 4.69 7.12 7.64
CA ARG A 460 5.92 6.53 8.17
C ARG A 460 7.04 7.56 8.09
N LEU A 461 7.57 7.95 9.25
CA LEU A 461 8.69 8.91 9.32
C LEU A 461 10.03 8.26 8.99
N ASN A 462 10.21 7.01 9.41
CA ASN A 462 11.39 6.18 9.15
C ASN A 462 11.05 4.71 9.48
N ASP A 463 12.05 3.83 9.53
CA ASP A 463 11.82 2.40 9.73
C ASP A 463 11.19 1.99 11.06
N LYS A 464 11.21 2.90 12.05
CA LYS A 464 10.71 2.62 13.39
C LYS A 464 9.49 3.47 13.76
N TRP A 465 9.38 4.68 13.23
CA TRP A 465 8.39 5.66 13.68
C TRP A 465 7.30 5.88 12.66
N ARG A 466 6.05 5.89 13.13
CA ARG A 466 4.86 6.16 12.32
C ARG A 466 3.89 7.07 13.08
N ILE A 467 3.32 8.05 12.38
CA ILE A 467 2.31 8.95 12.92
C ILE A 467 0.96 8.57 12.30
N LEU A 468 -0.08 8.58 13.13
CA LEU A 468 -1.46 8.46 12.70
C LEU A 468 -2.24 9.67 13.22
N ALA A 469 -3.01 10.29 12.34
CA ALA A 469 -3.93 11.35 12.70
C ALA A 469 -5.33 10.97 12.26
N ARG A 470 -6.32 11.25 13.10
CA ARG A 470 -7.75 11.12 12.78
C ARG A 470 -8.48 12.38 13.20
N ALA A 471 -9.40 12.82 12.38
CA ALA A 471 -10.32 13.90 12.68
C ALA A 471 -11.72 13.52 12.19
N GLU A 472 -12.72 13.79 13.00
CA GLU A 472 -14.12 13.59 12.65
C GLU A 472 -14.92 14.76 13.21
N VAL A 473 -15.68 15.44 12.36
CA VAL A 473 -16.50 16.59 12.73
C VAL A 473 -17.88 16.41 12.12
N GLY A 474 -18.91 16.67 12.92
CA GLY A 474 -20.30 16.55 12.50
C GLY A 474 -21.13 17.73 13.00
N ALA A 475 -22.07 18.16 12.18
CA ALA A 475 -23.07 19.15 12.54
C ALA A 475 -24.41 18.75 11.93
N LEU A 476 -25.49 18.93 12.68
CA LEU A 476 -26.86 18.79 12.20
C LEU A 476 -27.72 19.91 12.73
N GLU A 477 -28.73 20.27 11.95
CA GLU A 477 -29.80 21.17 12.34
C GLU A 477 -31.13 20.45 12.12
N ALA A 478 -32.04 20.57 13.09
CA ALA A 478 -33.37 19.97 13.02
C ALA A 478 -34.38 20.82 13.79
N ASP A 479 -35.59 20.89 13.24
CA ASP A 479 -36.70 21.66 13.84
C ASP A 479 -37.12 21.08 15.19
N ASN A 480 -37.20 19.75 15.27
CA ASN A 480 -37.44 19.02 16.52
C ASN A 480 -36.40 17.93 16.75
N PHE A 481 -35.43 18.20 17.63
CA PHE A 481 -34.35 17.26 17.96
C PHE A 481 -34.86 15.98 18.64
N ASP A 482 -35.94 16.05 19.43
CA ASP A 482 -36.42 14.92 20.20
C ASP A 482 -37.02 13.83 19.31
N LEU A 483 -37.57 14.22 18.15
CA LEU A 483 -38.04 13.30 17.11
C LEU A 483 -36.91 12.66 16.29
N LEU A 484 -35.66 13.13 16.41
CA LEU A 484 -34.53 12.48 15.74
C LEU A 484 -34.19 11.17 16.45
N PRO A 485 -34.13 10.04 15.75
CA PRO A 485 -33.70 8.80 16.34
C PRO A 485 -32.16 8.77 16.50
N PRO A 486 -31.62 7.87 17.35
CA PRO A 486 -30.18 7.78 17.57
C PRO A 486 -29.32 7.67 16.30
N THR A 487 -29.76 6.94 15.26
CA THR A 487 -28.99 6.81 14.00
C THR A 487 -28.77 8.15 13.27
N LEU A 488 -29.59 9.16 13.57
CA LEU A 488 -29.48 10.50 12.98
C LEU A 488 -28.78 11.51 13.89
N ARG A 489 -28.54 11.18 15.16
CA ARG A 489 -27.82 12.02 16.13
C ARG A 489 -26.32 11.72 16.11
N PHE A 490 -25.51 12.59 16.71
CA PHE A 490 -24.09 12.32 16.92
C PHE A 490 -23.82 11.83 18.35
N PHE A 491 -22.82 10.95 18.48
CA PHE A 491 -22.34 10.39 19.73
C PHE A 491 -20.82 10.29 19.69
N SER A 492 -20.17 10.45 20.84
CA SER A 492 -18.71 10.38 20.98
C SER A 492 -18.32 9.47 22.16
N GLY A 493 -17.06 9.03 22.19
CA GLY A 493 -16.53 8.08 23.19
C GLY A 493 -16.45 6.64 22.66
N GLY A 494 -15.42 5.91 23.09
CA GLY A 494 -15.11 4.54 22.66
C GLY A 494 -13.85 4.41 21.80
N ASP A 495 -13.57 3.18 21.40
CA ASP A 495 -12.38 2.69 20.67
C ASP A 495 -12.10 3.46 19.37
N HIS A 496 -13.16 3.87 18.66
CA HIS A 496 -13.09 4.61 17.40
C HIS A 496 -13.59 6.05 17.54
N SER A 497 -13.56 6.66 18.73
CA SER A 497 -13.97 8.05 18.95
C SER A 497 -13.03 8.77 19.92
N VAL A 498 -13.27 8.71 21.22
CA VAL A 498 -12.40 9.30 22.24
C VAL A 498 -12.09 8.20 23.24
N ARG A 499 -10.91 7.58 23.13
CA ARG A 499 -10.47 6.51 24.05
C ARG A 499 -10.27 7.11 25.44
N GLY A 500 -10.56 6.35 26.48
CA GLY A 500 -10.64 6.80 27.87
C GLY A 500 -12.08 6.97 28.35
N TYR A 501 -13.04 7.14 27.42
CA TYR A 501 -14.47 7.13 27.68
C TYR A 501 -15.11 5.86 27.11
N GLY A 502 -16.22 5.42 27.71
CA GLY A 502 -16.98 4.29 27.19
C GLY A 502 -17.65 4.61 25.84
N PHE A 503 -18.03 3.57 25.12
CA PHE A 503 -18.74 3.68 23.85
C PHE A 503 -19.93 4.63 23.98
N GLN A 504 -19.98 5.68 23.15
CA GLN A 504 -21.08 6.67 23.11
C GLN A 504 -21.41 7.35 24.46
N GLN A 505 -20.48 7.37 25.43
CA GLN A 505 -20.71 7.97 26.75
C GLN A 505 -20.44 9.48 26.82
N LEU A 506 -19.86 10.09 25.77
CA LEU A 506 -19.71 11.54 25.68
C LEU A 506 -20.90 12.14 24.95
N GLY A 507 -21.68 12.94 25.67
CA GLY A 507 -22.75 13.72 25.07
C GLY A 507 -23.73 14.33 26.06
N PRO A 508 -24.73 15.06 25.55
CA PRO A 508 -25.82 15.60 26.35
C PRO A 508 -26.60 14.49 27.05
N LEU A 509 -26.97 14.72 28.29
CA LEU A 509 -27.77 13.81 29.11
C LEU A 509 -29.25 14.24 29.14
N ASN A 510 -30.17 13.29 29.26
CA ASN A 510 -31.55 13.57 29.67
C ASN A 510 -31.66 13.71 31.19
N GLU A 511 -32.88 13.93 31.69
CA GLU A 511 -33.17 14.09 33.13
C GLU A 511 -32.81 12.85 33.95
N GLU A 512 -32.78 11.66 33.32
CA GLU A 512 -32.41 10.38 33.93
C GLU A 512 -30.89 10.11 33.90
N GLY A 513 -30.09 11.02 33.32
CA GLY A 513 -28.65 10.87 33.19
C GLY A 513 -28.21 9.97 32.04
N VAL A 514 -29.09 9.67 31.08
CA VAL A 514 -28.79 8.86 29.90
C VAL A 514 -28.30 9.76 28.76
N VAL A 515 -27.23 9.36 28.08
CA VAL A 515 -26.70 10.10 26.92
C VAL A 515 -27.68 9.99 25.76
N VAL A 516 -28.16 11.14 25.27
CA VAL A 516 -29.15 11.22 24.18
C VAL A 516 -28.57 11.61 22.82
N GLY A 517 -27.27 11.93 22.77
CA GLY A 517 -26.58 12.40 21.58
C GLY A 517 -26.73 13.91 21.34
N GLY A 518 -25.89 14.44 20.46
CA GLY A 518 -25.77 15.88 20.20
C GLY A 518 -26.08 16.30 18.77
N ARG A 519 -26.16 17.62 18.56
CA ARG A 519 -26.25 18.29 17.26
C ARG A 519 -24.88 18.44 16.60
N PHE A 520 -23.85 18.62 17.41
CA PHE A 520 -22.47 18.75 16.97
C PHE A 520 -21.64 17.60 17.52
N MET A 521 -20.61 17.19 16.77
CA MET A 521 -19.58 16.32 17.32
C MET A 521 -18.21 16.68 16.78
N THR A 522 -17.22 16.34 17.60
CA THR A 522 -15.84 16.28 17.16
C THR A 522 -15.16 15.09 17.84
N ALA A 523 -14.33 14.35 17.11
CA ALA A 523 -13.54 13.24 17.63
C ALA A 523 -12.21 13.18 16.88
N ASN A 524 -11.16 13.65 17.52
CA ASN A 524 -9.82 13.79 16.94
C ASN A 524 -8.83 12.95 17.73
N SER A 525 -7.79 12.48 17.04
CA SER A 525 -6.76 11.64 17.64
C SER A 525 -5.43 11.88 16.94
N LEU A 526 -4.37 11.98 17.73
CA LEU A 526 -2.99 11.95 17.26
C LEU A 526 -2.26 10.81 17.97
N GLU A 527 -1.69 9.89 17.20
CA GLU A 527 -1.03 8.69 17.67
C GLU A 527 0.38 8.58 17.07
N LEU A 528 1.35 8.21 17.90
CA LEU A 528 2.73 7.97 17.51
C LEU A 528 3.11 6.53 17.86
N ASP A 529 3.43 5.75 16.84
CA ASP A 529 3.87 4.37 16.93
C ASP A 529 5.40 4.27 16.85
N TYR A 530 5.98 3.40 17.69
CA TYR A 530 7.37 2.99 17.66
C TYR A 530 7.51 1.47 17.50
N ALA A 531 8.10 1.02 16.40
CA ALA A 531 8.42 -0.39 16.15
C ALA A 531 9.71 -0.80 16.88
N PHE A 532 9.57 -1.66 17.89
CA PHE A 532 10.70 -2.17 18.67
C PHE A 532 11.13 -3.58 18.27
N GLN A 533 10.25 -4.32 17.59
CA GLN A 533 10.51 -5.65 17.00
C GLN A 533 9.69 -5.81 15.71
N PRO A 534 10.05 -6.75 14.83
CA PRO A 534 9.20 -7.10 13.69
C PRO A 534 7.76 -7.37 14.16
N ASN A 535 6.78 -6.75 13.50
CA ASN A 535 5.35 -6.85 13.80
C ASN A 535 4.87 -6.26 15.14
N TRP A 536 5.75 -5.75 16.00
CA TRP A 536 5.37 -5.19 17.29
C TRP A 536 5.68 -3.72 17.40
N ARG A 537 4.69 -2.94 17.84
CA ARG A 537 4.85 -1.50 18.12
C ARG A 537 4.28 -1.17 19.49
N VAL A 538 4.83 -0.13 20.09
CA VAL A 538 4.19 0.61 21.18
C VAL A 538 3.67 1.92 20.64
N ALA A 539 2.58 2.41 21.20
CA ALA A 539 1.90 3.62 20.79
C ALA A 539 1.74 4.57 21.98
N ILE A 540 1.85 5.86 21.72
CA ILE A 540 1.34 6.90 22.60
C ILE A 540 0.34 7.74 21.82
N PHE A 541 -0.73 8.18 22.46
CA PHE A 541 -1.75 8.96 21.77
C PHE A 541 -2.45 9.95 22.69
N THR A 542 -3.06 10.96 22.08
CA THR A 542 -4.02 11.84 22.71
C THR A 542 -5.26 11.93 21.84
N ASP A 543 -6.43 11.85 22.47
CA ASP A 543 -7.71 12.03 21.81
C ASP A 543 -8.40 13.28 22.35
N LEU A 544 -9.14 13.98 21.49
CA LEU A 544 -9.88 15.20 21.82
C LEU A 544 -11.23 15.18 21.13
N GLY A 545 -12.31 15.22 21.90
CA GLY A 545 -13.64 15.17 21.31
C GLY A 545 -14.79 15.36 22.30
N ASN A 546 -15.98 15.60 21.75
CA ASN A 546 -17.24 15.58 22.48
C ASN A 546 -18.42 15.44 21.50
N SER A 547 -19.60 15.11 22.01
CA SER A 547 -20.89 15.29 21.34
C SER A 547 -21.66 16.38 22.10
N MET A 548 -22.25 17.35 21.41
CA MET A 548 -22.69 18.60 22.03
C MET A 548 -24.04 19.06 21.48
N ARG A 549 -24.87 19.74 22.29
CA ARG A 549 -26.06 20.44 21.78
C ARG A 549 -25.66 21.77 21.16
N ASP A 550 -24.73 22.47 21.79
CA ASP A 550 -24.18 23.75 21.34
C ASP A 550 -22.69 23.62 21.04
N TRP A 551 -22.21 24.25 19.95
CA TRP A 551 -20.81 24.11 19.51
C TRP A 551 -19.78 24.64 20.51
N GLN A 552 -20.22 25.45 21.49
CA GLN A 552 -19.39 26.12 22.50
C GLN A 552 -19.13 25.27 23.75
N GLU A 553 -19.79 24.11 23.86
CA GLU A 553 -19.56 23.17 24.96
C GLU A 553 -18.10 22.69 24.96
N SER A 554 -17.57 22.38 26.15
CA SER A 554 -16.16 22.01 26.29
C SER A 554 -15.85 20.66 25.65
N LEU A 555 -14.69 20.57 25.03
CA LEU A 555 -14.15 19.30 24.54
C LEU A 555 -13.54 18.51 25.68
N LYS A 556 -13.51 17.18 25.53
CA LYS A 556 -12.87 16.27 26.48
C LYS A 556 -11.59 15.73 25.87
N GLN A 557 -10.51 15.82 26.63
CA GLN A 557 -9.19 15.36 26.25
C GLN A 557 -8.78 14.13 27.05
N THR A 558 -8.13 13.20 26.35
CA THR A 558 -7.55 12.00 26.94
C THR A 558 -6.13 11.79 26.45
N VAL A 559 -5.38 11.01 27.22
CA VAL A 559 -4.09 10.45 26.81
C VAL A 559 -4.10 8.96 27.05
N GLY A 560 -3.32 8.25 26.26
CA GLY A 560 -3.15 6.82 26.43
C GLY A 560 -1.87 6.28 25.84
N ILE A 561 -1.62 5.03 26.20
CA ILE A 561 -0.54 4.21 25.68
C ILE A 561 -1.10 2.90 25.15
N GLY A 562 -0.40 2.30 24.20
CA GLY A 562 -0.88 1.09 23.55
C GLY A 562 0.21 0.17 23.06
N VAL A 563 -0.18 -1.06 22.77
CA VAL A 563 0.61 -2.05 22.05
C VAL A 563 -0.11 -2.40 20.76
N ARG A 564 0.65 -2.54 19.67
CA ARG A 564 0.16 -2.99 18.37
C ARG A 564 0.86 -4.27 17.99
N TRP A 565 0.08 -5.28 17.61
CA TRP A 565 0.60 -6.51 17.03
C TRP A 565 0.06 -6.67 15.61
N VAL A 566 0.96 -6.64 14.62
CA VAL A 566 0.61 -6.91 13.22
C VAL A 566 0.51 -8.42 13.06
N SER A 567 -0.70 -8.94 13.23
CA SER A 567 -0.98 -10.37 13.09
C SER A 567 -1.11 -10.76 11.60
N PRO A 568 -1.10 -12.07 11.27
CA PRO A 568 -1.34 -12.55 9.91
C PRO A 568 -2.71 -12.14 9.31
N ILE A 569 -3.67 -11.79 10.16
CA ILE A 569 -5.04 -11.43 9.76
C ILE A 569 -5.37 -9.93 9.90
N GLY A 570 -4.37 -9.11 10.26
CA GLY A 570 -4.51 -7.66 10.44
C GLY A 570 -3.93 -7.13 11.76
N PRO A 571 -3.89 -5.81 11.96
CA PRO A 571 -3.34 -5.22 13.18
C PRO A 571 -4.32 -5.36 14.35
N VAL A 572 -3.79 -5.84 15.47
CA VAL A 572 -4.43 -5.91 16.78
C VAL A 572 -3.92 -4.75 17.63
N ARG A 573 -4.83 -4.03 18.29
CA ARG A 573 -4.50 -2.90 19.16
C ARG A 573 -5.05 -3.15 20.55
N LEU A 574 -4.19 -2.97 21.55
CA LEU A 574 -4.55 -2.94 22.95
C LEU A 574 -4.09 -1.61 23.53
N ASP A 575 -5.03 -0.82 24.00
CA ASP A 575 -4.85 0.57 24.43
C ASP A 575 -5.31 0.72 25.87
N ILE A 576 -4.66 1.60 26.63
CA ILE A 576 -5.10 2.05 27.95
C ILE A 576 -5.09 3.58 27.94
N ALA A 577 -6.22 4.19 28.26
CA ALA A 577 -6.41 5.63 28.18
C ALA A 577 -7.16 6.19 29.40
N ASN A 578 -6.93 7.46 29.70
CA ASN A 578 -7.57 8.17 30.79
C ASN A 578 -7.88 9.62 30.41
N ALA A 579 -8.97 10.14 30.97
CA ALA A 579 -9.40 11.52 30.79
C ALA A 579 -8.54 12.47 31.64
N ILE A 580 -7.90 13.44 30.99
CA ILE A 580 -7.06 14.42 31.70
C ILE A 580 -7.95 15.47 32.40
N ASP A 581 -9.06 15.83 31.77
CA ASP A 581 -9.97 16.85 32.29
C ASP A 581 -10.87 16.33 33.42
N GLU A 582 -10.92 15.00 33.62
CA GLU A 582 -11.73 14.31 34.62
C GLU A 582 -10.88 13.25 35.34
N PRO A 583 -9.90 13.65 36.17
CA PRO A 583 -8.87 12.76 36.72
C PRO A 583 -9.42 11.67 37.66
N ASP A 584 -10.64 11.84 38.17
CA ASP A 584 -11.32 10.82 38.99
C ASP A 584 -11.93 9.69 38.15
N THR A 585 -11.95 9.83 36.81
CA THR A 585 -12.41 8.80 35.89
C THR A 585 -11.39 7.67 35.85
N PRO A 586 -11.80 6.38 35.96
CA PRO A 586 -10.85 5.28 35.90
C PRO A 586 -10.21 5.15 34.52
N TRP A 587 -8.99 4.60 34.48
CA TRP A 587 -8.34 4.18 33.24
C TRP A 587 -9.19 3.12 32.54
N ARG A 588 -9.34 3.25 31.21
CA ARG A 588 -10.09 2.31 30.39
C ARG A 588 -9.18 1.54 29.46
N ILE A 589 -9.49 0.26 29.30
CA ILE A 589 -8.87 -0.61 28.32
C ILE A 589 -9.68 -0.53 27.03
N HIS A 590 -8.99 -0.44 25.91
CA HIS A 590 -9.55 -0.40 24.57
C HIS A 590 -8.91 -1.52 23.75
N PHE A 591 -9.73 -2.31 23.06
CA PHE A 591 -9.26 -3.41 22.22
C PHE A 591 -9.90 -3.37 20.84
N THR A 592 -9.08 -3.33 19.80
CA THR A 592 -9.56 -3.34 18.41
C THR A 592 -8.77 -4.29 17.51
N LEU A 593 -9.45 -4.82 16.52
CA LEU A 593 -8.89 -5.61 15.42
C LEU A 593 -9.45 -5.08 14.10
N GLY A 594 -8.56 -4.72 13.19
CA GLY A 594 -8.92 -4.24 11.85
C GLY A 594 -7.89 -3.29 11.26
N PRO A 595 -7.98 -2.99 9.96
CA PRO A 595 -7.04 -2.11 9.27
C PRO A 595 -7.14 -0.66 9.74
N ASP A 596 -6.10 0.12 9.42
CA ASP A 596 -5.97 1.50 9.89
C ASP A 596 -6.88 2.49 9.10
N LEU A 597 -6.99 2.32 7.78
CA LEU A 597 -7.74 3.19 6.84
C LEU A 597 -9.05 2.57 6.34
#